data_AF-A0A4W5NC53-F1
#
_entry.id   AF-A0A4W5NC53-F1
#
_cell.length_a   1.000
_cell.length_b   1.000
_cell.length_c   1.000
_cell.angle_alpha   90.00
_cell.angle_beta   90.00
_cell.angle_gamma   90.00
#
_symmetry.space_group_name_H-M   'P 1'
#
loop_
_entity.id
_entity.type
_entity.pdbx_description
1 polymer ?
#
loop_
_entity_poly.entity_id
_entity_poly.type
_entity_poly.pdbx_seq_one_letter_code
_entity_poly.pdbx_strand_id
1 'polypeptide(L)'
;MELVSAHNQSIQHWVQQRAKKASTPFVWLGLRYTCTLDFWFWVNGEESCYHNWSNGEGYNTGKEQCGNTGAIQRDGGQWVGKSETERFNFICSKSDDY
;
A
#
# COMPACT_ATOMS: atom_id res chain seq x y z
N MET A 1 -4.61 15.86 4.00
CA MET A 1 -5.35 14.58 3.82
C MET A 1 -4.67 13.86 2.70
N GLU A 2 -4.14 12.68 2.98
CA GLU A 2 -3.20 11.96 2.13
C GLU A 2 -3.60 10.49 2.05
N LEU A 3 -3.03 9.73 1.12
CA LEU A 3 -3.23 8.27 1.09
C LEU A 3 -2.59 7.63 2.32
N VAL A 4 -3.25 6.62 2.88
CA VAL A 4 -2.82 6.02 4.14
C VAL A 4 -1.49 5.27 4.01
N SER A 5 -0.61 5.47 4.99
CA SER A 5 0.57 4.64 5.25
C SER A 5 0.25 3.57 6.29
N ALA A 6 0.79 2.36 6.12
CA ALA A 6 0.60 1.27 7.09
C ALA A 6 1.95 0.89 7.70
N HIS A 7 2.47 1.76 8.57
CA HIS A 7 3.85 1.65 9.06
C HIS A 7 4.01 0.87 10.38
N ASN A 8 2.92 0.37 10.96
CA ASN A 8 2.94 -0.54 12.11
C ASN A 8 1.73 -1.48 12.13
N GLN A 9 1.73 -2.46 13.04
CA GLN A 9 0.68 -3.48 13.13
C GLN A 9 -0.71 -2.92 13.46
N SER A 10 -0.80 -1.90 14.33
CA SER A 10 -2.08 -1.30 14.71
C SER A 10 -2.74 -0.59 13.54
N ILE A 11 -1.95 0.15 12.76
CA ILE A 11 -2.42 0.84 11.56
C ILE A 11 -2.80 -0.16 10.49
N GLN A 12 -1.96 -1.18 10.26
CA GLN A 12 -2.28 -2.24 9.32
C GLN A 12 -3.62 -2.91 9.63
N HIS A 13 -3.88 -3.21 10.90
CA HIS A 13 -5.15 -3.79 11.32
C HIS A 13 -6.32 -2.85 11.02
N TRP A 14 -6.19 -1.55 11.33
CA TRP A 14 -7.21 -0.55 11.02
C TRP A 14 -7.46 -0.44 9.50
N VAL A 15 -6.40 -0.33 8.69
CA VAL A 15 -6.47 -0.27 7.22
C VAL A 15 -7.18 -1.49 6.67
N GLN A 16 -6.87 -2.70 7.17
CA GLN A 16 -7.52 -3.93 6.74
C GLN A 16 -9.02 -3.93 7.05
N GLN A 17 -9.44 -3.50 8.24
CA GLN A 17 -10.87 -3.41 8.56
C GLN A 17 -11.59 -2.36 7.70
N ARG A 18 -10.89 -1.26 7.34
CA ARG A 18 -11.44 -0.23 6.45
C ARG A 18 -11.56 -0.74 5.02
N ALA A 19 -10.55 -1.47 4.54
CA ALA A 19 -10.48 -2.02 3.18
C ALA A 19 -11.61 -3.01 2.89
N LYS A 20 -12.01 -3.85 3.87
CA LYS A 20 -13.15 -4.78 3.73
C LYS A 20 -14.47 -4.13 3.30
N LYS A 21 -14.63 -2.82 3.50
CA LYS A 21 -15.81 -2.05 3.09
C LYS A 21 -15.78 -1.61 1.62
N ALA A 22 -14.69 -1.86 0.90
CA ALA A 22 -14.53 -1.48 -0.49
C ALA A 22 -15.33 -2.41 -1.43
N SER A 23 -15.80 -1.86 -2.54
CA SER A 23 -16.42 -2.65 -3.60
C SER A 23 -15.37 -3.29 -4.52
N THR A 24 -14.16 -2.72 -4.59
CA THR A 24 -13.05 -3.25 -5.41
C THR A 24 -12.24 -4.32 -4.66
N PRO A 25 -11.65 -5.29 -5.38
CA PRO A 25 -10.88 -6.37 -4.77
C PRO A 25 -9.57 -5.91 -4.13
N PHE A 26 -9.04 -4.77 -4.57
CA PHE A 26 -7.87 -4.10 -4.01
C PHE A 26 -8.26 -2.69 -3.58
N VAL A 27 -7.47 -2.11 -2.67
CA VAL A 27 -7.67 -0.74 -2.19
C VAL A 27 -6.32 -0.04 -2.15
N TRP A 28 -6.21 1.13 -2.79
CA TRP A 28 -4.97 1.88 -2.87
C TRP A 28 -4.50 2.37 -1.49
N LEU A 29 -3.20 2.21 -1.25
CA LEU A 29 -2.46 2.77 -0.14
C LEU A 29 -1.56 3.91 -0.63
N GLY A 30 -0.94 4.62 0.30
CA GLY A 30 0.07 5.64 0.02
C GLY A 30 1.44 5.05 -0.35
N LEU A 31 1.50 3.86 -0.93
CA LEU A 31 2.73 3.12 -1.20
C LEU A 31 3.05 3.20 -2.70
N ARG A 32 4.25 3.63 -3.06
CA ARG A 32 4.67 3.82 -4.46
C ARG A 32 6.01 3.16 -4.71
N TYR A 33 6.19 2.61 -5.91
CA TYR A 33 7.46 2.06 -6.35
C TYR A 33 8.19 3.05 -7.24
N THR A 34 9.49 3.25 -7.02
CA THR A 34 10.35 4.07 -7.87
C THR A 34 11.26 3.19 -8.72
N CYS A 35 11.11 3.29 -10.05
CA CYS A 35 11.96 2.57 -11.01
C CYS A 35 13.43 2.97 -10.94
N THR A 36 13.71 4.25 -10.65
CA THR A 36 15.06 4.79 -10.72
C THR A 36 15.89 4.37 -9.53
N LEU A 37 15.26 4.20 -8.36
CA LEU A 37 15.94 3.80 -7.13
C LEU A 37 15.64 2.35 -6.72
N ASP A 38 14.74 1.67 -7.43
CA ASP A 38 14.40 0.25 -7.26
C ASP A 38 13.86 -0.09 -5.86
N PHE A 39 12.97 0.76 -5.31
CA PHE A 39 12.37 0.50 -4.00
C PHE A 39 10.94 1.05 -3.85
N TRP A 40 10.26 0.56 -2.80
CA TRP A 40 8.93 1.03 -2.36
C TRP A 40 9.04 2.08 -1.26
N PHE A 41 8.27 3.15 -1.37
CA PHE A 41 8.23 4.23 -0.38
C PHE A 41 6.80 4.68 -0.08
N TRP A 42 6.59 5.16 1.14
CA TRP A 42 5.36 5.83 1.52
C TRP A 42 5.38 7.28 1.04
N VAL A 43 4.31 7.73 0.38
CA VAL A 43 4.23 9.06 -0.24
C VAL A 43 4.20 10.20 0.77
N ASN A 44 3.85 9.92 2.02
CA ASN A 44 3.92 10.88 3.13
C ASN A 44 5.34 10.99 3.73
N GLY A 45 6.32 10.27 3.20
CA GLY A 45 7.72 10.31 3.65
C GLY A 45 8.00 9.50 4.91
N GLU A 46 7.02 8.72 5.42
CA GLU A 46 7.27 7.84 6.56
C GLU A 46 8.16 6.66 6.17
N GLU A 47 9.09 6.33 7.06
CA GLU A 47 9.96 5.17 6.94
C GLU A 47 9.62 4.16 8.03
N SER A 48 9.57 2.87 7.68
CA SER A 48 9.34 1.81 8.66
C SER A 48 9.89 0.48 8.19
N CYS A 49 10.37 -0.33 9.14
CA CYS A 49 10.74 -1.72 8.91
C CYS A 49 9.51 -2.65 8.84
N TYR A 50 8.32 -2.17 9.19
CA TYR A 50 7.09 -2.93 9.12
C TYR A 50 6.71 -3.22 7.66
N HIS A 51 6.35 -4.46 7.36
CA HIS A 51 5.77 -4.81 6.08
C HIS A 51 4.69 -5.88 6.20
N ASN A 52 3.74 -5.86 5.26
CA ASN A 52 2.70 -6.89 5.15
C ASN A 52 2.49 -7.35 3.69
N TRP A 53 3.56 -7.40 2.90
CA TRP A 53 3.55 -7.88 1.52
C TRP A 53 2.99 -9.30 1.39
N SER A 54 2.26 -9.57 0.31
CA SER A 54 1.91 -10.95 -0.04
C SER A 54 3.12 -11.72 -0.53
N ASN A 55 3.00 -13.05 -0.54
CA ASN A 55 4.08 -13.90 -1.02
C ASN A 55 4.46 -13.55 -2.46
N GLY A 56 5.76 -13.38 -2.71
CA GLY A 56 6.28 -13.00 -4.03
C GLY A 56 6.07 -11.53 -4.42
N GLU A 57 5.68 -10.65 -3.49
CA GLU A 57 5.59 -9.19 -3.70
C GLU A 57 6.63 -8.42 -2.86
N GLY A 58 6.65 -7.09 -3.01
CA GLY A 58 7.40 -6.17 -2.17
C GLY A 58 8.83 -5.90 -2.65
N TYR A 59 9.81 -6.01 -1.74
CA TYR A 59 11.19 -5.58 -2.02
C TYR A 59 11.98 -6.52 -2.92
N ASN A 60 11.50 -7.76 -3.12
CA ASN A 60 12.21 -8.79 -3.90
C ASN A 60 11.81 -8.85 -5.38
N THR A 61 10.91 -7.95 -5.81
CA THR A 61 10.25 -7.99 -7.14
C THR A 61 10.73 -6.94 -8.12
N GLY A 62 11.61 -6.03 -7.69
CA GLY A 62 12.38 -5.09 -8.51
C GLY A 62 11.69 -4.53 -9.77
N LYS A 63 12.42 -4.54 -10.90
CA LYS A 63 12.04 -3.92 -12.19
C LYS A 63 10.66 -4.29 -12.74
N GLU A 64 10.10 -5.43 -12.35
CA GLU A 64 8.74 -5.84 -12.76
C GLU A 64 7.65 -4.94 -12.17
N GLN A 65 8.01 -4.11 -11.18
CA GLN A 65 7.09 -3.21 -10.50
C GLN A 65 7.11 -1.77 -11.00
N CYS A 66 7.85 -1.51 -12.08
CA CYS A 66 7.80 -0.21 -12.73
C CYS A 66 6.38 0.17 -13.18
N GLY A 67 5.91 1.34 -12.73
CA GLY A 67 4.53 1.77 -12.96
C GLY A 67 3.51 1.19 -11.98
N ASN A 68 3.95 0.47 -10.94
CA ASN A 68 3.06 -0.04 -9.91
C ASN A 68 2.91 0.90 -8.71
N THR A 69 1.72 0.84 -8.13
CA THR A 69 1.36 1.42 -6.83
C THR A 69 1.01 0.29 -5.88
N GLY A 70 1.19 0.51 -4.58
CA GLY A 70 0.88 -0.46 -3.56
C GLY A 70 -0.60 -0.40 -3.17
N ALA A 71 -1.24 -1.57 -3.13
CA ALA A 71 -2.61 -1.73 -2.70
C ALA A 71 -2.70 -2.80 -1.61
N ILE A 72 -3.73 -2.73 -0.78
CA ILE A 72 -4.10 -3.82 0.12
C ILE A 72 -5.17 -4.70 -0.54
N GLN A 73 -5.01 -6.03 -0.43
CA GLN A 73 -6.05 -6.98 -0.81
C GLN A 73 -7.25 -6.83 0.14
N ARG A 74 -8.46 -6.62 -0.38
CA ARG A 74 -9.67 -6.45 0.42
C ARG A 74 -9.90 -7.64 1.36
N ASP A 75 -9.77 -8.85 0.82
CA ASP A 75 -10.15 -10.08 1.50
C ASP A 75 -8.95 -10.75 2.22
N GLY A 76 -7.72 -10.47 1.78
CA GLY A 76 -6.48 -11.02 2.37
C GLY A 76 -5.79 -10.10 3.37
N GLY A 77 -5.84 -8.79 3.15
CA GLY A 77 -5.15 -7.79 3.96
C GLY A 77 -3.65 -7.62 3.66
N GLN A 78 -3.06 -8.45 2.80
CA GLN A 78 -1.67 -8.27 2.39
C GLN A 78 -1.52 -7.15 1.35
N TRP A 79 -0.32 -6.60 1.25
CA TRP A 79 0.04 -5.59 0.25
C TRP A 79 0.49 -6.25 -1.06
N VAL A 80 0.12 -5.63 -2.17
CA VAL A 80 0.44 -6.07 -3.54
C VAL A 80 0.84 -4.88 -4.40
N GLY A 81 1.69 -5.09 -5.40
CA GLY A 81 1.89 -4.15 -6.49
C GLY A 81 0.77 -4.27 -7.54
N LYS A 82 0.21 -3.15 -7.96
CA LYS A 82 -0.78 -3.08 -9.06
C LYS A 82 -0.46 -1.93 -10.00
N SER A 83 -0.82 -2.08 -11.27
CA SER A 83 -0.57 -1.05 -12.28
C SER A 83 -1.29 0.23 -11.87
N GLU A 84 -0.59 1.37 -11.87
CA GLU A 84 -1.16 2.65 -11.46
C GLU A 84 -2.31 3.14 -12.34
N THR A 85 -2.48 2.54 -13.52
CA THR A 85 -3.58 2.80 -14.45
C THR A 85 -4.89 2.10 -14.05
N GLU A 86 -4.84 1.17 -13.09
CA GLU A 86 -6.03 0.48 -12.56
C GLU A 86 -6.86 1.39 -11.66
N ARG A 87 -8.17 1.11 -11.58
CA ARG A 87 -9.12 1.90 -10.79
C ARG A 87 -9.64 1.10 -9.60
N PHE A 88 -9.19 1.48 -8.42
CA PHE A 88 -9.60 0.88 -7.15
C PHE A 88 -10.12 1.95 -6.17
N ASN A 89 -10.87 1.51 -5.16
CA ASN A 89 -11.10 2.34 -3.97
C ASN A 89 -9.76 2.71 -3.32
N PHE A 90 -9.74 3.76 -2.51
CA PHE A 90 -8.55 4.21 -1.80
C PHE A 90 -8.90 4.61 -0.37
N ILE A 91 -7.91 4.58 0.52
CA ILE A 91 -8.06 5.03 1.91
C ILE A 91 -7.20 6.28 2.11
N CYS A 92 -7.81 7.31 2.69
CA CYS A 92 -7.10 8.50 3.13
C CYS A 92 -7.00 8.56 4.65
N SER A 93 -5.93 9.15 5.16
CA SER A 93 -5.73 9.53 6.56
C SER A 93 -5.36 11.01 6.68
N LYS A 94 -5.50 11.56 7.88
CA LYS A 94 -4.90 12.84 8.25
C LYS A 94 -3.50 12.61 8.81
N SER A 95 -2.65 13.60 8.68
CA SER A 95 -1.27 13.58 9.16
C SER A 95 -1.16 13.51 10.69
N ASP A 96 -2.25 13.83 11.41
CA ASP A 96 -2.31 13.91 12.88
C ASP A 96 -2.95 12.67 13.56
N ASP A 97 -3.21 11.57 12.83
CA ASP A 97 -3.86 10.36 13.38
C ASP A 97 -2.87 9.34 14.02
N TYR A 98 -1.70 9.80 14.50
CA TYR A 98 -0.69 8.97 15.19
C TYR A 98 -0.26 9.52 16.55
#